data_AF-A0A914M7P6-F1
#
_entry.id   AF-A0A914M7P6-F1
#
_cell.length_a   1.000
_cell.length_b   1.000
_cell.length_c   1.000
_cell.angle_alpha   90.00
_cell.angle_beta   90.00
_cell.angle_gamma   90.00
#
_symmetry.space_group_name_H-M   'P 1'
#
loop_
_entity.id
_entity.type
_entity.pdbx_description
1 polymer ?
#
loop_
_entity_poly.entity_id
_entity_poly.type
_entity_poly.pdbx_seq_one_letter_code
_entity_poly.pdbx_strand_id
1 'polypeptide(L)'
;MVEAKVYNPTVPKLEQEALIFLDDGSQKTYIDEELSQQLELETIEEKEIKVTGLNQTPLGQFVKPIVEFGVRAGKFDILLKGSTLPSILGRRRIFLKKDVNEEALRKTKLEINEKIGRPQILIGNDYYNRLGVKPKEQLPSVLWISKTKLGQIINGEGKIKINRLTNMDNEYYSQATLNEVMAMEAAPTDEELLTLLKKHDGIQAIGLEDSNLESDFERMKEKITFNGSKYQTELLWNEETARKLPTNYDMAYSQLLSNLTRLRKTPELLEMYHQIITEQLEKGLIELGDPIEDKYSVGRKIHYLPHHPVFRHDKEHTKVRIVYNAAAKRGNAPSLNQCLEKGPKLYNDLAGILLRARLKTILVTCDIAKAFHMIELAPQDRNAVRFLWAQDPTNPKTPIVEYRFTRVTFGVICSPAHLALTIDIHLKKYDSPLSRSIATNAYVDNLVVGLNKKNEIRDTYSESKKLFEKGGMNVREFIANAPEEIKKLPKEDIIDKEDCKLLGLGCNISKDEFQIKFPTYKEEKVTRRKVLAQIARPFDPLGFGAPVILPEITPTRD
;
A
#
# COMPACT_ATOMS: atom_id res chain seq x y z
N MET A 1 -13.14 13.14 27.72
CA MET A 1 -12.66 14.47 27.30
C MET A 1 -13.26 15.53 28.20
N VAL A 2 -12.61 16.69 28.31
CA VAL A 2 -13.09 17.84 29.11
C VAL A 2 -12.89 19.13 28.31
N GLU A 3 -13.80 20.10 28.47
CA GLU A 3 -13.60 21.47 27.98
C GLU A 3 -12.93 22.28 29.10
N ALA A 4 -11.86 23.02 28.79
CA ALA A 4 -11.18 23.89 29.73
C ALA A 4 -10.59 25.12 29.02
N LYS A 5 -10.28 26.17 29.79
CA LYS A 5 -9.59 27.34 29.26
C LYS A 5 -8.10 27.07 29.16
N VAL A 6 -7.51 27.47 28.04
CA VAL A 6 -6.08 27.34 27.76
C VAL A 6 -5.54 28.73 27.51
N TYR A 7 -4.40 29.07 28.09
CA TYR A 7 -3.84 30.43 28.00
C TYR A 7 -2.33 30.45 27.77
N ASN A 8 -1.85 31.56 27.24
CA ASN A 8 -0.42 31.83 27.13
C ASN A 8 0.13 32.32 28.48
N PRO A 9 1.13 31.65 29.09
CA PRO A 9 1.67 32.04 30.39
C PRO A 9 2.40 33.38 30.39
N THR A 10 2.98 33.80 29.25
CA THR A 10 3.66 35.10 29.13
C THR A 10 2.67 36.24 28.87
N VAL A 11 1.53 35.92 28.24
CA VAL A 11 0.42 36.86 28.00
C VAL A 11 -0.91 36.26 28.47
N PRO A 12 -1.20 36.22 29.79
CA PRO A 12 -2.36 35.49 30.33
C PRO A 12 -3.74 35.95 29.87
N LYS A 13 -3.83 37.08 29.16
CA LYS A 13 -5.07 37.58 28.52
C LYS A 13 -5.39 36.84 27.22
N LEU A 14 -4.40 36.23 26.57
CA LEU A 14 -4.61 35.36 25.42
C LEU A 14 -5.04 33.99 25.93
N GLU A 15 -6.35 33.77 25.96
CA GLU A 15 -6.97 32.52 26.37
C GLU A 15 -8.04 32.04 25.37
N GLN A 16 -8.18 30.73 25.21
CA GLN A 16 -9.16 30.07 24.34
C GLN A 16 -9.81 28.91 25.09
N GLU A 17 -11.07 28.60 24.77
CA GLU A 17 -11.66 27.33 25.17
C GLU A 17 -11.16 26.23 24.25
N ALA A 18 -10.63 25.15 24.83
CA ALA A 18 -10.17 24.00 24.09
C ALA A 18 -10.75 22.70 24.63
N LEU A 19 -10.94 21.74 23.73
CA LEU A 19 -11.26 20.38 24.09
C LEU A 19 -10.00 19.59 24.38
N ILE A 20 -9.93 19.03 25.59
CA ILE A 20 -8.79 18.29 26.11
C ILE A 20 -9.12 16.80 26.18
N PHE A 21 -8.26 16.00 25.56
CA PHE A 21 -8.26 14.55 25.65
C PHE A 21 -7.23 14.11 26.70
N LEU A 22 -7.66 13.25 27.62
CA LEU A 22 -6.80 12.69 28.66
C LEU A 22 -6.51 11.25 28.25
N ASP A 23 -5.24 10.94 28.01
CA ASP A 23 -4.80 9.65 27.48
C ASP A 23 -3.67 9.07 28.34
N ASP A 24 -4.00 8.04 29.11
CA ASP A 24 -3.05 7.28 29.92
C ASP A 24 -2.19 6.32 29.08
N GLY A 25 -2.49 6.15 27.79
CA GLY A 25 -1.63 5.45 26.83
C GLY A 25 -0.51 6.32 26.28
N SER A 26 -0.68 7.64 26.27
CA SER A 26 0.35 8.56 25.79
C SER A 26 1.40 8.85 26.86
N GLN A 27 2.69 8.78 26.51
CA GLN A 27 3.78 9.15 27.41
C GLN A 27 3.98 10.68 27.51
N LYS A 28 3.47 11.44 26.54
CA LYS A 28 3.73 12.87 26.36
C LYS A 28 2.46 13.67 26.13
N THR A 29 2.52 14.95 26.48
CA THR A 29 1.48 15.93 26.22
C THR A 29 1.72 16.66 24.89
N TYR A 30 0.65 16.90 24.15
CA TYR A 30 0.68 17.55 22.83
C TYR A 30 -0.37 18.66 22.73
N ILE A 31 -0.07 19.66 21.91
CA ILE A 31 -0.96 20.76 21.56
C ILE A 31 -1.09 20.89 20.04
N ASP A 32 -2.28 21.19 19.57
CA ASP A 32 -2.57 21.43 18.16
C ASP A 32 -1.84 22.71 17.68
N GLU A 33 -1.21 22.65 16.51
CA GLU A 33 -0.44 23.76 15.92
C GLU A 33 -1.31 25.00 15.70
N GLU A 34 -2.59 24.84 15.33
CA GLU A 34 -3.52 25.96 15.13
C GLU A 34 -3.81 26.66 16.47
N LEU A 35 -4.07 25.89 17.53
CA LEU A 35 -4.28 26.44 18.88
C LEU A 35 -3.01 27.11 19.42
N SER A 36 -1.85 26.52 19.16
CA SER A 36 -0.55 27.11 19.56
C SER A 36 -0.31 28.47 18.91
N GLN A 37 -0.68 28.62 17.63
CA GLN A 37 -0.57 29.88 16.90
C GLN A 37 -1.59 30.91 17.40
N GLN A 38 -2.84 30.50 17.65
CA GLN A 38 -3.89 31.38 18.18
C GLN A 38 -3.55 31.96 19.57
N LEU A 39 -2.80 31.20 20.37
CA LEU A 39 -2.33 31.63 21.69
C LEU A 39 -0.97 32.34 21.64
N GLU A 40 -0.35 32.48 20.46
CA GLU A 40 0.97 33.10 20.26
C GLU A 40 2.04 32.48 21.17
N LEU A 41 2.05 31.15 21.29
CA LEU A 41 2.99 30.46 22.17
C LEU A 41 4.39 30.45 21.58
N GLU A 42 5.38 30.88 22.37
CA GLU A 42 6.79 30.83 21.99
C GLU A 42 7.34 29.41 22.12
N THR A 43 8.20 29.05 21.16
CA THR A 43 8.95 27.79 21.22
C THR A 43 10.05 27.89 22.26
N ILE A 44 10.02 27.01 23.25
CA ILE A 44 11.00 26.96 24.34
C ILE A 44 12.22 26.16 23.93
N GLU A 45 11.99 25.02 23.28
CA GLU A 45 13.03 24.15 22.75
C GLU A 45 12.47 23.35 21.57
N GLU A 46 13.36 22.88 20.69
CA GLU A 46 13.03 21.86 19.71
C GLU A 46 13.53 20.51 20.19
N LYS A 47 12.68 19.50 20.13
CA LYS A 47 13.04 18.16 20.57
C LYS A 47 12.73 17.13 19.52
N GLU A 48 13.67 16.20 19.39
CA GLU A 48 13.49 15.03 18.57
C GLU A 48 12.57 14.02 19.27
N ILE A 49 11.41 13.77 18.66
CA ILE A 49 10.40 12.82 19.11
C ILE A 49 10.49 11.59 18.22
N LYS A 50 10.87 10.48 18.83
CA LYS A 50 10.80 9.16 18.21
C LYS A 50 9.47 8.53 18.56
N VAL A 51 8.63 8.29 17.55
CA VAL A 51 7.36 7.57 17.72
C VAL A 51 7.65 6.10 17.47
N THR A 52 7.44 5.27 18.49
CA THR A 52 7.58 3.82 18.40
C THR A 52 6.25 3.16 18.69
N GLY A 53 5.80 2.29 17.80
CA GLY A 53 4.65 1.44 18.03
C GLY A 53 4.94 0.31 19.02
N LEU A 54 3.96 -0.57 19.20
CA LEU A 54 4.14 -1.82 19.93
C LEU A 54 5.33 -2.61 19.32
N ASN A 55 6.13 -3.26 20.18
CA ASN A 55 7.41 -3.92 19.85
C ASN A 55 8.56 -3.00 19.41
N GLN A 56 8.58 -1.74 19.85
CA GLN A 56 9.62 -0.76 19.50
C GLN A 56 9.74 -0.49 17.99
N THR A 57 8.71 -0.84 17.22
CA THR A 57 8.66 -0.60 15.77
C THR A 57 8.75 0.91 15.54
N PRO A 58 9.79 1.42 14.88
CA PRO A 58 9.91 2.85 14.63
C PRO A 58 8.83 3.28 13.63
N LEU A 59 7.91 4.13 14.08
CA LEU A 59 6.83 4.72 13.27
C LEU A 59 7.22 6.10 12.72
N GLY A 60 8.25 6.72 13.29
CA GLY A 60 8.81 7.97 12.78
C GLY A 60 9.75 8.66 13.77
N GLN A 61 10.50 9.63 13.26
CA GLN A 61 11.38 10.50 14.04
C GLN A 61 11.18 11.93 13.53
N PHE A 62 10.72 12.81 14.42
CA PHE A 62 10.33 14.17 14.07
C PHE A 62 10.98 15.14 15.04
N VAL A 63 11.57 16.21 14.53
CA VAL A 63 11.95 17.34 15.38
C VAL A 63 10.71 18.23 15.51
N LYS A 64 10.24 18.45 16.73
CA LYS A 64 9.05 19.24 17.00
C LYS A 64 9.31 20.33 18.05
N PRO A 65 8.76 21.53 17.84
CA PRO A 65 8.73 22.57 18.87
C PRO A 65 8.02 22.11 20.13
N ILE A 66 8.58 22.45 21.28
CA ILE A 66 7.95 22.34 22.59
C ILE A 66 7.57 23.75 23.04
N VAL A 67 6.30 23.90 23.39
CA VAL A 67 5.72 25.15 23.90
C VAL A 67 5.21 24.94 25.33
N GLU A 68 5.12 26.02 26.10
CA GLU A 68 4.49 26.02 27.43
C GLU A 68 3.16 26.77 27.38
N PHE A 69 2.14 26.18 27.98
CA PHE A 69 0.80 26.75 28.03
C PHE A 69 0.13 26.43 29.37
N GLY A 70 -0.77 27.32 29.80
CA GLY A 70 -1.55 27.12 31.01
C GLY A 70 -2.91 26.50 30.71
N VAL A 71 -3.40 25.62 31.57
CA VAL A 71 -4.75 25.06 31.53
C VAL A 71 -5.49 25.37 32.82
N ARG A 72 -6.65 26.01 32.69
CA ARG A 72 -7.48 26.47 33.82
C ARG A 72 -8.89 25.89 33.75
N ALA A 73 -9.33 25.31 34.86
CA ALA A 73 -10.69 24.82 35.06
C ALA A 73 -11.16 25.11 36.50
N GLY A 74 -12.09 26.07 36.66
CA GLY A 74 -12.54 26.50 37.98
C GLY A 74 -11.39 27.08 38.83
N LYS A 75 -11.13 26.46 39.99
CA LYS A 75 -10.00 26.83 40.88
C LYS A 75 -8.68 26.12 40.54
N PHE A 76 -8.70 25.20 39.58
CA PHE A 76 -7.51 24.47 39.17
C PHE A 76 -6.82 25.21 38.03
N ASP A 77 -5.50 25.37 38.16
CA ASP A 77 -4.62 26.00 37.17
C ASP A 77 -3.30 25.22 37.14
N ILE A 78 -2.82 24.89 35.95
CA ILE A 78 -1.58 24.12 35.75
C ILE A 78 -0.85 24.60 34.50
N LEU A 79 0.47 24.75 34.60
CA LEU A 79 1.35 24.95 33.45
C LEU A 79 1.81 23.60 32.90
N LEU A 80 1.69 23.43 31.59
CA LEU A 80 2.04 22.24 30.84
C LEU A 80 3.08 22.59 29.77
N LYS A 81 3.99 21.66 29.51
CA LYS A 81 4.86 21.69 28.34
C LYS A 81 4.40 20.60 27.38
N GLY A 82 4.15 20.96 26.14
CA GLY A 82 3.66 20.02 25.12
C GLY A 82 4.34 20.24 23.78
N SER A 83 4.48 19.17 23.02
CA SER A 83 4.99 19.25 21.66
C SER A 83 3.87 19.61 20.69
N THR A 84 4.17 20.40 19.67
CA THR A 84 3.18 20.80 18.67
C THR A 84 2.92 19.70 17.64
N LEU A 85 1.66 19.50 17.27
CA LEU A 85 1.22 18.58 16.22
C LEU A 85 0.21 19.27 15.28
N PRO A 86 0.24 19.02 13.95
CA PRO A 86 -0.72 19.61 13.01
C PRO A 86 -2.18 19.28 13.34
N SER A 87 -2.39 18.08 13.89
CA SER A 87 -3.66 17.63 14.44
C SER A 87 -3.39 16.56 15.49
N ILE A 88 -4.06 16.66 16.63
CA ILE A 88 -3.95 15.65 17.69
C ILE A 88 -4.80 14.43 17.36
N LEU A 89 -6.09 14.65 17.07
CA LEU A 89 -7.06 13.63 16.72
C LEU A 89 -8.04 14.24 15.70
N GLY A 90 -8.58 13.40 14.80
CA GLY A 90 -9.73 13.78 13.97
C GLY A 90 -10.98 14.13 14.80
N ARG A 91 -12.04 14.61 14.14
CA ARG A 91 -13.32 14.89 14.82
C ARG A 91 -13.84 13.63 15.52
N ARG A 92 -14.11 13.73 16.82
CA ARG A 92 -14.66 12.67 17.65
C ARG A 92 -16.06 13.02 18.13
N ARG A 93 -16.82 11.98 18.42
CA ARG A 93 -18.05 12.07 19.21
C ARG A 93 -17.65 12.30 20.65
N ILE A 94 -18.15 13.37 21.23
CA ILE A 94 -17.81 13.82 22.57
C ILE A 94 -19.08 13.79 23.40
N PHE A 95 -18.92 13.29 24.61
CA PHE A 95 -19.94 13.22 25.63
C PHE A 95 -19.51 14.12 26.78
N LEU A 96 -20.10 15.31 26.88
CA LEU A 96 -19.81 16.24 27.97
C LEU A 96 -20.79 16.00 29.11
N LYS A 97 -20.34 16.20 30.36
CA LYS A 97 -21.19 16.00 31.54
C LYS A 97 -22.51 16.75 31.48
N LYS A 98 -22.51 17.98 30.95
CA LYS A 98 -23.72 18.83 30.83
C LYS A 98 -24.83 18.17 30.01
N ASP A 99 -24.45 17.21 29.17
CA ASP A 99 -25.33 16.48 28.27
C ASP A 99 -25.80 15.14 28.85
N VAL A 100 -25.44 14.82 30.10
CA VAL A 100 -25.78 13.56 30.75
C VAL A 100 -26.85 13.78 31.83
N ASN A 101 -27.98 13.07 31.69
CA ASN A 101 -29.02 13.09 32.71
C ASN A 101 -28.62 12.21 33.93
N GLU A 102 -28.44 12.82 35.10
CA GLU A 102 -28.06 12.15 36.36
C GLU A 102 -29.07 11.07 36.81
N GLU A 103 -30.34 11.19 36.42
CA GLU A 103 -31.38 10.20 36.73
C GLU A 103 -31.38 9.02 35.73
N ALA A 104 -31.03 9.29 34.47
CA ALA A 104 -30.90 8.26 33.42
C ALA A 104 -29.66 7.38 33.68
N LEU A 105 -28.56 7.98 34.13
CA LEU A 105 -27.34 7.31 34.63
C LEU A 105 -27.65 6.21 35.66
N ARG A 106 -28.55 6.49 36.61
CA ARG A 106 -28.93 5.55 37.69
C ARG A 106 -29.75 4.35 37.20
N LYS A 107 -30.42 4.44 36.06
CA LYS A 107 -31.35 3.42 35.53
C LYS A 107 -30.75 2.59 34.39
N THR A 108 -29.41 2.47 34.33
CA THR A 108 -28.62 1.75 33.30
C THR A 108 -28.79 2.25 31.86
N LYS A 109 -29.49 3.37 31.65
CA LYS A 109 -29.68 4.01 30.34
C LYS A 109 -28.94 5.34 30.33
N LEU A 110 -27.67 5.35 29.92
CA LEU A 110 -26.96 6.59 29.63
C LEU A 110 -27.58 7.24 28.40
N GLU A 111 -28.53 8.15 28.61
CA GLU A 111 -28.94 9.11 27.60
C GLU A 111 -27.96 10.28 27.64
N ILE A 112 -27.14 10.39 26.60
CA ILE A 112 -26.18 11.49 26.43
C ILE A 112 -26.46 12.21 25.11
N ASN A 113 -26.48 13.55 25.12
CA ASN A 113 -26.50 14.30 23.86
C ASN A 113 -25.13 14.22 23.17
N GLU A 114 -25.14 13.89 21.88
CA GLU A 114 -23.94 13.79 21.06
C GLU A 114 -23.48 15.18 20.60
N LYS A 115 -22.21 15.52 20.84
CA LYS A 115 -21.54 16.64 20.17
C LYS A 115 -20.36 16.14 19.35
N ILE A 116 -20.21 16.65 18.13
CA ILE A 116 -19.02 16.39 17.31
C ILE A 116 -18.01 17.51 17.58
N GLY A 117 -16.75 17.16 17.89
CA GLY A 117 -15.70 18.14 18.08
C GLY A 117 -14.30 17.53 17.93
N ARG A 118 -13.30 18.40 17.80
CA ARG A 118 -11.90 18.03 17.58
C ARG A 118 -11.09 18.34 18.84
N PRO A 119 -10.44 17.36 19.50
CA PRO A 119 -9.52 17.63 20.59
C PRO A 119 -8.33 18.44 20.09
N GLN A 120 -8.02 19.53 20.79
CA GLN A 120 -6.89 20.41 20.48
C GLN A 120 -5.73 20.25 21.45
N ILE A 121 -5.94 19.52 22.56
CA ILE A 121 -4.87 19.14 23.50
C ILE A 121 -5.02 17.66 23.86
N LEU A 122 -3.89 16.95 23.91
CA LEU A 122 -3.77 15.62 24.51
C LEU A 122 -2.86 15.73 25.72
N ILE A 123 -3.35 15.31 26.89
CA ILE A 123 -2.54 15.21 28.11
C ILE A 123 -2.19 13.76 28.36
N GLY A 124 -0.89 13.47 28.29
CA GLY A 124 -0.30 12.16 28.54
C GLY A 124 0.15 11.96 29.98
N ASN A 125 0.81 10.82 30.25
CA ASN A 125 1.29 10.39 31.56
C ASN A 125 2.29 11.34 32.24
N ASP A 126 2.93 12.22 31.48
CA ASP A 126 3.78 13.29 32.02
C ASP A 126 3.01 14.26 32.94
N TYR A 127 1.71 14.44 32.72
CA TYR A 127 0.84 15.26 33.56
C TYR A 127 -0.45 14.57 34.03
N TYR A 128 -0.81 13.41 33.47
CA TYR A 128 -2.05 12.67 33.77
C TYR A 128 -2.29 12.50 35.29
N ASN A 129 -1.28 12.01 36.01
CA ASN A 129 -1.36 11.79 37.45
C ASN A 129 -1.57 13.09 38.27
N ARG A 130 -1.11 14.24 37.76
CA ARG A 130 -1.29 15.55 38.44
C ARG A 130 -2.74 16.02 38.39
N LEU A 131 -3.51 15.53 37.42
CA LEU A 131 -4.94 15.79 37.28
C LEU A 131 -5.79 15.03 38.31
N GLY A 132 -5.19 14.11 39.08
CA GLY A 132 -5.86 13.40 40.16
C GLY A 132 -7.07 12.60 39.68
N VAL A 133 -6.91 11.88 38.57
CA VAL A 133 -7.95 11.01 37.99
C VAL A 133 -8.31 9.94 39.00
N LYS A 134 -9.51 10.05 39.58
CA LYS A 134 -10.02 9.09 40.56
C LYS A 134 -11.34 8.50 40.06
N PRO A 135 -11.46 7.15 39.98
CA PRO A 135 -12.74 6.53 39.70
C PRO A 135 -13.73 6.94 40.78
N LYS A 136 -14.90 7.42 40.38
CA LYS A 136 -15.97 7.83 41.29
C LYS A 136 -17.08 6.79 41.33
N GLU A 137 -17.51 6.33 40.16
CA GLU A 137 -18.68 5.47 40.01
C GLU A 137 -18.50 4.58 38.78
N GLN A 138 -18.77 3.29 38.95
CA GLN A 138 -18.86 2.35 37.84
C GLN A 138 -20.30 2.30 37.35
N LEU A 139 -20.47 2.50 36.05
CA LEU A 139 -21.74 2.47 35.37
C LEU A 139 -22.14 1.02 35.07
N PRO A 140 -23.44 0.73 34.96
CA PRO A 140 -23.95 -0.58 34.55
C PRO A 140 -23.44 -1.04 33.17
N SER A 141 -23.01 -0.10 32.35
CA SER A 141 -22.34 -0.33 31.07
C SER A 141 -20.87 -0.74 31.19
N VAL A 142 -20.37 -1.03 32.40
CA VAL A 142 -18.96 -1.27 32.77
C VAL A 142 -17.99 -0.09 32.63
N LEU A 143 -18.45 1.04 32.06
CA LEU A 143 -17.73 2.31 32.02
C LEU A 143 -17.55 2.91 33.42
N TRP A 144 -16.51 3.71 33.60
CA TRP A 144 -16.24 4.47 34.80
C TRP A 144 -16.50 5.95 34.57
N ILE A 145 -17.16 6.58 35.53
CA ILE A 145 -17.09 8.03 35.69
C ILE A 145 -15.91 8.32 36.62
N SER A 146 -14.89 8.95 36.06
CA SER A 146 -13.72 9.39 36.82
C SER A 146 -13.75 10.89 37.04
N LYS A 147 -13.45 11.33 38.26
CA LYS A 147 -13.29 12.74 38.59
C LYS A 147 -11.84 13.14 38.34
N THR A 148 -11.63 14.25 37.65
CA THR A 148 -10.33 14.90 37.48
C THR A 148 -10.43 16.34 38.00
N LYS A 149 -9.28 17.00 38.19
CA LYS A 149 -9.23 18.43 38.53
C LYS A 149 -9.72 19.33 37.40
N LEU A 150 -9.75 18.85 36.15
CA LEU A 150 -10.27 19.56 34.98
C LEU A 150 -11.79 19.36 34.78
N GLY A 151 -12.36 18.33 35.40
CA GLY A 151 -13.76 17.95 35.19
C GLY A 151 -13.97 16.44 35.32
N GLN A 152 -15.22 16.00 35.21
CA GLN A 152 -15.53 14.57 35.16
C GLN A 152 -15.31 14.05 33.74
N ILE A 153 -14.75 12.84 33.63
CA ILE A 153 -14.59 12.10 32.39
C ILE A 153 -15.30 10.76 32.49
N ILE A 154 -15.64 10.20 31.32
CA ILE A 154 -16.05 8.80 31.18
C ILE A 154 -14.86 8.06 30.58
N ASN A 155 -14.45 6.95 31.21
CA ASN A 155 -13.32 6.10 30.78
C ASN A 155 -13.63 4.62 31.04
N GLY A 156 -12.82 3.72 30.50
CA GLY A 156 -13.05 2.27 30.60
C GLY A 156 -13.77 1.68 29.39
N GLU A 157 -14.10 0.40 29.49
CA GLU A 157 -14.73 -0.40 28.44
C GLU A 157 -16.24 -0.48 28.67
N GLY A 158 -17.07 -0.48 27.61
CA GLY A 158 -18.52 -0.57 27.77
C GLY A 158 -19.40 -0.15 26.59
N LYS A 159 -20.71 -0.44 26.67
CA LYS A 159 -21.72 -0.09 25.64
C LYS A 159 -22.62 1.08 26.08
N ILE A 160 -22.76 2.11 25.25
CA ILE A 160 -23.67 3.27 25.49
C ILE A 160 -24.82 3.22 24.48
N LYS A 161 -26.08 3.34 24.94
CA LYS A 161 -27.26 3.49 24.06
C LYS A 161 -27.50 4.97 23.76
N ILE A 162 -27.42 5.36 22.49
CA ILE A 162 -27.68 6.74 22.04
C ILE A 162 -29.13 6.84 21.55
N ASN A 163 -29.92 7.78 22.09
CA ASN A 163 -31.25 8.08 21.55
C ASN A 163 -31.09 8.93 20.28
N ARG A 164 -31.55 8.43 19.12
CA ARG A 164 -31.65 9.22 17.89
C ARG A 164 -33.02 9.88 17.78
N LEU A 165 -33.03 11.19 17.54
CA LEU A 165 -34.09 11.81 16.73
C LEU A 165 -33.83 11.43 15.27
N THR A 166 -34.92 11.17 14.57
CA THR A 166 -35.10 10.37 13.35
C THR A 166 -34.27 10.75 12.11
N ASN A 167 -34.01 9.69 11.33
CA ASN A 167 -33.76 9.57 9.89
C ASN A 167 -32.31 9.65 9.35
N MET A 168 -32.03 8.62 8.54
CA MET A 168 -30.85 8.32 7.71
C MET A 168 -29.77 7.45 8.37
N ASP A 169 -29.59 6.30 7.75
CA ASP A 169 -28.60 5.27 8.01
C ASP A 169 -27.18 5.84 8.09
N ASN A 170 -26.48 5.45 9.15
CA ASN A 170 -25.03 5.34 9.27
C ASN A 170 -24.72 4.97 10.72
N GLU A 171 -24.26 3.75 10.94
CA GLU A 171 -23.74 3.30 12.23
C GLU A 171 -22.45 4.05 12.58
N TYR A 172 -22.30 4.47 13.83
CA TYR A 172 -21.11 5.18 14.29
C TYR A 172 -20.77 4.75 15.72
N TYR A 173 -19.56 4.22 15.88
CA TYR A 173 -18.96 3.76 17.14
C TYR A 173 -18.29 4.92 17.91
N SER A 174 -18.36 4.91 19.25
CA SER A 174 -17.61 5.81 20.14
C SER A 174 -16.25 5.24 20.50
N GLN A 175 -15.19 6.04 20.44
CA GLN A 175 -13.86 5.67 20.94
C GLN A 175 -13.83 5.69 22.48
N ALA A 176 -13.93 4.51 23.09
CA ALA A 176 -12.91 4.10 24.05
C ALA A 176 -11.71 3.62 23.22
N THR A 177 -10.47 3.80 23.69
CA THR A 177 -9.28 3.17 23.09
C THR A 177 -9.42 1.66 23.25
N LEU A 178 -10.09 1.06 22.26
CA LEU A 178 -10.25 -0.37 22.12
C LEU A 178 -8.90 -0.90 21.60
N ASN A 179 -7.96 -1.17 22.50
CA ASN A 179 -6.96 -2.19 22.21
C ASN A 179 -7.72 -3.52 22.23
N GLU A 180 -8.35 -3.88 21.12
CA GLU A 180 -8.87 -5.23 20.92
C GLU A 180 -7.67 -6.19 20.90
N VAL A 181 -7.36 -6.76 22.06
CA VAL A 181 -7.16 -8.20 22.11
C VAL A 181 -8.53 -8.77 22.42
N MET A 182 -9.34 -8.98 21.38
CA MET A 182 -10.59 -9.70 21.51
C MET A 182 -10.26 -11.12 21.98
N ALA A 183 -10.49 -11.42 23.25
CA ALA A 183 -10.77 -12.78 23.67
C ALA A 183 -12.13 -13.14 23.05
N MET A 184 -12.11 -13.73 21.86
CA MET A 184 -13.32 -14.06 21.12
C MET A 184 -14.01 -15.27 21.76
N GLU A 185 -15.06 -15.02 22.55
CA GLU A 185 -15.93 -16.09 23.08
C GLU A 185 -16.89 -16.67 22.01
N ALA A 186 -16.99 -16.03 20.84
CA ALA A 186 -17.71 -16.55 19.67
C ALA A 186 -16.92 -16.25 18.38
N ALA A 187 -16.95 -17.18 17.43
CA ALA A 187 -16.34 -16.98 16.11
C ALA A 187 -16.99 -15.76 15.42
N PRO A 188 -16.20 -14.80 14.94
CA PRO A 188 -16.73 -13.61 14.27
C PRO A 188 -17.42 -13.99 12.96
N THR A 189 -18.40 -13.19 12.55
CA THR A 189 -18.96 -13.28 11.20
C THR A 189 -17.97 -12.76 10.16
N ASP A 190 -18.08 -13.22 8.91
CA ASP A 190 -17.24 -12.77 7.80
C ASP A 190 -17.28 -11.24 7.60
N GLU A 191 -18.43 -10.62 7.86
CA GLU A 191 -18.64 -9.17 7.68
C GLU A 191 -17.92 -8.36 8.78
N GLU A 192 -17.92 -8.86 10.02
CA GLU A 192 -17.16 -8.29 11.13
C GLU A 192 -15.65 -8.40 10.86
N LEU A 193 -15.17 -9.56 10.43
CA LEU A 193 -13.77 -9.78 10.02
C LEU A 193 -13.35 -8.86 8.87
N LEU A 194 -14.16 -8.74 7.82
CA LEU A 194 -13.90 -7.83 6.70
C LEU A 194 -13.85 -6.37 7.16
N THR A 195 -14.71 -5.98 8.09
CA THR A 195 -14.75 -4.62 8.65
C THR A 195 -13.49 -4.33 9.47
N LEU A 196 -13.03 -5.28 10.28
CA LEU A 196 -11.78 -5.17 11.05
C LEU A 196 -10.56 -5.07 10.13
N LEU A 197 -10.49 -5.87 9.07
CA LEU A 197 -9.40 -5.79 8.09
C LEU A 197 -9.41 -4.47 7.31
N LYS A 198 -10.59 -3.98 6.89
CA LYS A 198 -10.69 -2.65 6.25
C LYS A 198 -10.23 -1.53 7.18
N LYS A 199 -10.54 -1.65 8.48
CA LYS A 199 -10.04 -0.71 9.50
C LYS A 199 -8.52 -0.84 9.66
N HIS A 200 -7.95 -2.05 9.67
CA HIS A 200 -6.50 -2.28 9.73
C HIS A 200 -5.77 -1.66 8.52
N ASP A 201 -6.31 -1.84 7.31
CA ASP A 201 -5.80 -1.21 6.09
C ASP A 201 -5.84 0.33 6.19
N GLY A 202 -6.89 0.89 6.80
CA GLY A 202 -6.99 2.32 7.12
C GLY A 202 -6.10 2.78 8.28
N ILE A 203 -5.68 1.89 9.18
CA ILE A 203 -4.82 2.21 10.33
C ILE A 203 -3.35 2.32 9.91
N GLN A 204 -2.92 1.62 8.85
CA GLN A 204 -1.62 1.90 8.22
C GLN A 204 -1.59 3.23 7.43
N ALA A 205 -2.76 3.83 7.17
CA ALA A 205 -2.89 5.18 6.63
C ALA A 205 -2.86 6.28 7.71
N ILE A 206 -2.73 5.93 9.00
CA ILE A 206 -2.48 6.92 10.06
C ILE A 206 -0.98 7.26 10.05
N GLY A 207 -0.58 8.09 9.08
CA GLY A 207 0.77 8.65 9.07
C GLY A 207 1.25 9.25 7.75
N LEU A 208 0.64 8.91 6.61
CA LEU A 208 0.96 9.49 5.30
C LEU A 208 -0.30 9.48 4.42
N GLU A 209 -1.28 10.33 4.72
CA GLU A 209 -2.07 10.90 3.63
C GLU A 209 -1.09 11.80 2.87
N ASP A 210 -0.44 11.25 1.84
CA ASP A 210 0.16 12.08 0.79
C ASP A 210 -1.01 12.90 0.23
N SER A 211 -1.13 14.15 0.65
CA SER A 211 -2.21 15.09 0.26
C SER A 211 -2.33 15.27 -1.26
N ASN A 212 -1.35 14.78 -2.02
CA ASN A 212 -1.32 14.79 -3.48
C ASN A 212 -1.79 13.47 -4.14
N LEU A 213 -2.04 12.38 -3.40
CA LEU A 213 -2.39 11.08 -3.97
C LEU A 213 -3.66 11.13 -4.83
N GLU A 214 -4.69 11.82 -4.35
CA GLU A 214 -5.99 11.89 -5.04
C GLU A 214 -5.91 12.78 -6.29
N SER A 215 -5.16 13.88 -6.22
CA SER A 215 -4.88 14.71 -7.41
C SER A 215 -3.98 14.01 -8.43
N ASP A 216 -2.98 13.25 -8.00
CA ASP A 216 -2.10 12.47 -8.88
C ASP A 216 -2.87 11.32 -9.54
N PHE A 217 -3.79 10.70 -8.79
CA PHE A 217 -4.67 9.66 -9.29
C PHE A 217 -5.58 10.17 -10.41
N GLU A 218 -6.30 11.28 -10.20
CA GLU A 218 -7.20 11.83 -11.21
C GLU A 218 -6.43 12.30 -12.45
N ARG A 219 -5.28 12.98 -12.28
CA ARG A 219 -4.40 13.37 -13.40
C ARG A 219 -3.93 12.19 -14.23
N MET A 220 -3.60 11.07 -13.58
CA MET A 220 -3.15 9.85 -14.26
C MET A 220 -4.31 9.16 -14.98
N LYS A 221 -5.49 9.14 -14.36
CA LYS A 221 -6.71 8.54 -14.90
C LYS A 221 -7.20 9.24 -16.16
N GLU A 222 -7.08 10.56 -16.23
CA GLU A 222 -7.38 11.35 -17.44
C GLU A 222 -6.54 10.92 -18.66
N LYS A 223 -5.34 10.38 -18.43
CA LYS A 223 -4.44 9.89 -19.49
C LYS A 223 -4.76 8.46 -19.95
N ILE A 224 -5.68 7.76 -19.29
CA ILE A 224 -6.08 6.40 -19.68
C ILE A 224 -7.36 6.48 -20.50
N THR A 225 -7.28 5.98 -21.73
CA THR A 225 -8.42 5.91 -22.65
C THR A 225 -8.72 4.48 -23.04
N PHE A 226 -9.96 4.19 -23.41
CA PHE A 226 -10.38 2.87 -23.88
C PHE A 226 -10.98 2.99 -25.29
N ASN A 227 -10.36 2.32 -26.26
CA ASN A 227 -10.76 2.43 -27.67
C ASN A 227 -11.87 1.43 -28.09
N GLY A 228 -12.50 0.76 -27.13
CA GLY A 228 -13.48 -0.30 -27.37
C GLY A 228 -12.90 -1.71 -27.36
N SER A 229 -11.59 -1.86 -27.54
CA SER A 229 -10.90 -3.15 -27.49
C SER A 229 -9.79 -3.20 -26.43
N LYS A 230 -8.97 -2.14 -26.33
CA LYS A 230 -7.83 -2.06 -25.42
C LYS A 230 -7.77 -0.71 -24.73
N TYR A 231 -7.12 -0.72 -23.57
CA TYR A 231 -6.74 0.49 -22.86
C TYR A 231 -5.45 1.07 -23.45
N GLN A 232 -5.37 2.40 -23.52
CA GLN A 232 -4.18 3.14 -23.94
C GLN A 232 -3.81 4.16 -22.86
N THR A 233 -2.51 4.38 -22.67
CA THR A 233 -1.98 5.35 -21.70
C THR A 233 -0.75 6.09 -22.21
N GLU A 234 -0.41 7.19 -21.55
CA GLU A 234 0.75 8.04 -21.81
C GLU A 234 1.79 7.89 -20.70
N LEU A 235 3.07 8.10 -21.01
CA LEU A 235 4.12 8.14 -20.00
C LEU A 235 3.94 9.35 -19.07
N LEU A 236 4.18 9.13 -17.78
CA LEU A 236 4.14 10.17 -16.76
C LEU A 236 5.43 10.98 -16.76
N TRP A 237 5.59 11.86 -17.74
CA TRP A 237 6.80 12.68 -17.87
C TRP A 237 6.98 13.66 -16.71
N ASN A 238 8.17 13.66 -16.12
CA ASN A 238 8.65 14.78 -15.33
C ASN A 238 9.27 15.81 -16.29
N GLU A 239 8.55 16.90 -16.56
CA GLU A 239 8.90 17.86 -17.62
C GLU A 239 10.26 18.56 -17.41
N GLU A 240 10.73 18.69 -16.18
CA GLU A 240 12.04 19.30 -15.89
C GLU A 240 13.19 18.38 -16.31
N THR A 241 13.10 17.11 -15.94
CA THR A 241 14.15 16.12 -16.19
C THR A 241 14.07 15.51 -17.57
N ALA A 242 12.87 15.39 -18.15
CA ALA A 242 12.64 14.82 -19.48
C ALA A 242 13.37 15.59 -20.59
N ARG A 243 13.54 16.91 -20.44
CA ARG A 243 14.30 17.75 -21.39
C ARG A 243 15.78 17.37 -21.49
N LYS A 244 16.32 16.70 -20.46
CA LYS A 244 17.72 16.30 -20.37
C LYS A 244 17.93 14.82 -20.71
N LEU A 245 16.87 14.10 -21.11
CA LEU A 245 16.95 12.66 -21.42
C LEU A 245 17.86 12.44 -22.65
N PRO A 246 18.99 11.73 -22.50
CA PRO A 246 19.84 11.40 -23.65
C PRO A 246 19.23 10.25 -24.46
N THR A 247 19.65 10.07 -25.71
CA THR A 247 19.20 8.93 -26.52
C THR A 247 19.67 7.59 -25.97
N ASN A 248 20.86 7.54 -25.38
CA ASN A 248 21.48 6.31 -24.87
C ASN A 248 21.78 5.22 -25.93
N TYR A 249 21.82 5.60 -27.22
CA TYR A 249 22.07 4.69 -28.33
C TYR A 249 23.40 3.94 -28.20
N ASP A 250 24.53 4.64 -28.03
CA ASP A 250 25.87 4.03 -27.98
C ASP A 250 26.00 2.99 -26.86
N MET A 251 25.35 3.25 -25.73
CA MET A 251 25.33 2.33 -24.59
C MET A 251 24.52 1.09 -24.93
N ALA A 252 23.29 1.26 -25.44
CA ALA A 252 22.44 0.15 -25.85
C ALA A 252 23.11 -0.70 -26.93
N TYR A 253 23.81 -0.07 -27.88
CA TYR A 253 24.57 -0.72 -28.94
C TYR A 253 25.75 -1.53 -28.38
N SER A 254 26.57 -0.92 -27.52
CA SER A 254 27.71 -1.60 -26.89
C SER A 254 27.25 -2.81 -26.06
N GLN A 255 26.16 -2.66 -25.30
CA GLN A 255 25.56 -3.75 -24.54
C GLN A 255 25.02 -4.86 -25.46
N LEU A 256 24.37 -4.50 -26.56
CA LEU A 256 23.88 -5.45 -27.56
C LEU A 256 25.03 -6.28 -28.14
N LEU A 257 26.13 -5.66 -28.56
CA LEU A 257 27.29 -6.38 -29.09
C LEU A 257 27.87 -7.36 -28.08
N SER A 258 28.03 -6.93 -26.82
CA SER A 258 28.47 -7.81 -25.73
C SER A 258 27.50 -8.98 -25.52
N ASN A 259 26.18 -8.71 -25.55
CA ASN A 259 25.16 -9.74 -25.42
C ASN A 259 25.18 -10.74 -26.58
N LEU A 260 25.30 -10.28 -27.83
CA LEU A 260 25.38 -11.14 -29.01
C LEU A 260 26.62 -12.02 -28.96
N THR A 261 27.78 -11.46 -28.59
CA THR A 261 29.01 -12.25 -28.39
C THR A 261 28.82 -13.35 -27.35
N ARG A 262 28.07 -13.09 -26.27
CA ARG A 262 27.76 -14.09 -25.26
C ARG A 262 26.74 -15.12 -25.76
N LEU A 263 25.64 -14.68 -26.37
CA LEU A 263 24.56 -15.56 -26.83
C LEU A 263 25.02 -16.47 -27.99
N ARG A 264 25.89 -15.99 -28.89
CA ARG A 264 26.46 -16.81 -29.98
C ARG A 264 27.29 -18.00 -29.49
N LYS A 265 27.79 -17.98 -28.25
CA LYS A 265 28.46 -19.13 -27.65
C LYS A 265 27.50 -20.27 -27.32
N THR A 266 26.19 -20.01 -27.30
CA THR A 266 25.16 -20.99 -26.99
C THR A 266 24.00 -20.84 -27.99
N PRO A 267 24.08 -21.50 -29.16
CA PRO A 267 23.13 -21.31 -30.26
C PRO A 267 21.66 -21.47 -29.85
N GLU A 268 21.35 -22.44 -28.99
CA GLU A 268 19.99 -22.67 -28.47
C GLU A 268 19.44 -21.42 -27.75
N LEU A 269 20.24 -20.77 -26.89
CA LEU A 269 19.83 -19.57 -26.17
C LEU A 269 19.70 -18.36 -27.10
N LEU A 270 20.52 -18.28 -28.15
CA LEU A 270 20.42 -17.24 -29.17
C LEU A 270 19.10 -17.37 -29.95
N GLU A 271 18.75 -18.58 -30.36
CA GLU A 271 17.51 -18.89 -31.08
C GLU A 271 16.29 -18.57 -30.22
N MET A 272 16.26 -19.04 -28.97
CA MET A 272 15.18 -18.70 -28.03
C MET A 272 15.03 -17.19 -27.83
N TYR A 273 16.14 -16.46 -27.72
CA TYR A 273 16.12 -15.00 -27.57
C TYR A 273 15.54 -14.31 -28.81
N HIS A 274 15.97 -14.75 -29.99
CA HIS A 274 15.50 -14.22 -31.26
C HIS A 274 14.01 -14.49 -31.45
N GLN A 275 13.57 -15.71 -31.16
CA GLN A 275 12.17 -16.11 -31.25
C GLN A 275 11.27 -15.26 -30.35
N ILE A 276 11.71 -14.92 -29.14
CA ILE A 276 10.94 -14.01 -28.25
C ILE A 276 10.72 -12.65 -28.92
N ILE A 277 11.74 -12.07 -29.56
CA ILE A 277 11.63 -10.78 -30.25
C ILE A 277 10.75 -10.90 -31.49
N THR A 278 10.90 -11.96 -32.28
CA THR A 278 10.07 -12.22 -33.47
C THR A 278 8.60 -12.37 -33.08
N GLU A 279 8.29 -13.16 -32.04
CA GLU A 279 6.92 -13.28 -31.53
C GLU A 279 6.35 -11.97 -30.99
N GLN A 280 7.18 -11.13 -30.37
CA GLN A 280 6.77 -9.80 -29.91
C GLN A 280 6.38 -8.91 -31.09
N LEU A 281 7.12 -9.00 -32.21
CA LEU A 281 6.85 -8.26 -33.44
C LEU A 281 5.56 -8.75 -34.10
N GLU A 282 5.41 -10.07 -34.27
CA GLU A 282 4.20 -10.69 -34.85
C GLU A 282 2.93 -10.36 -34.05
N LYS A 283 3.03 -10.30 -32.72
CA LYS A 283 1.91 -9.94 -31.82
C LYS A 283 1.67 -8.42 -31.75
N GLY A 284 2.47 -7.62 -32.47
CA GLY A 284 2.39 -6.16 -32.47
C GLY A 284 2.68 -5.52 -31.11
N LEU A 285 3.45 -6.20 -30.24
CA LEU A 285 3.93 -5.66 -28.95
C LEU A 285 5.10 -4.69 -29.15
N ILE A 286 5.84 -4.92 -30.23
CA ILE A 286 6.89 -4.05 -30.75
C ILE A 286 6.61 -3.77 -32.22
N GLU A 287 7.16 -2.66 -32.71
CA GLU A 287 7.15 -2.29 -34.12
C GLU A 287 8.53 -1.74 -34.51
N LEU A 288 8.77 -1.59 -35.80
CA LEU A 288 9.98 -0.93 -36.29
C LEU A 288 9.97 0.53 -35.82
N GLY A 289 11.12 1.00 -35.32
CA GLY A 289 11.29 2.42 -35.04
C GLY A 289 11.22 3.23 -36.34
N ASP A 290 10.59 4.40 -36.29
CA ASP A 290 10.52 5.27 -37.48
C ASP A 290 11.93 5.52 -38.04
N PRO A 291 12.11 5.49 -39.38
CA PRO A 291 13.35 5.89 -40.03
C PRO A 291 13.71 7.29 -39.53
N ILE A 292 14.86 7.39 -38.88
CA ILE A 292 15.23 8.65 -38.26
C ILE A 292 15.90 9.53 -39.31
N GLU A 293 15.10 10.24 -40.11
CA GLU A 293 15.63 11.30 -41.00
C GLU A 293 16.17 12.48 -40.18
N ASP A 294 15.61 12.74 -38.99
CA ASP A 294 16.08 13.77 -38.07
C ASP A 294 16.20 13.25 -36.63
N LYS A 295 17.40 12.76 -36.27
CA LYS A 295 17.78 12.36 -34.89
C LYS A 295 17.72 13.54 -33.90
N TYR A 296 17.43 14.74 -34.41
CA TYR A 296 17.45 16.02 -33.74
C TYR A 296 16.14 16.81 -33.91
N SER A 297 15.04 16.17 -34.34
CA SER A 297 13.73 16.84 -34.37
C SER A 297 13.37 17.35 -32.97
N VAL A 298 13.44 18.67 -32.82
CA VAL A 298 13.23 19.39 -31.57
C VAL A 298 11.85 18.99 -31.01
N GLY A 299 11.83 18.38 -29.83
CA GLY A 299 10.61 17.96 -29.13
C GLY A 299 10.30 16.46 -29.13
N ARG A 300 10.97 15.61 -29.93
CA ARG A 300 10.78 14.16 -29.86
C ARG A 300 11.69 13.52 -28.81
N LYS A 301 11.10 12.94 -27.77
CA LYS A 301 11.80 12.20 -26.70
C LYS A 301 12.21 10.81 -27.25
N ILE A 302 13.43 10.68 -27.76
CA ILE A 302 13.98 9.42 -28.29
C ILE A 302 14.94 8.80 -27.26
N HIS A 303 14.72 7.55 -26.86
CA HIS A 303 15.59 6.86 -25.90
C HIS A 303 15.65 5.35 -26.15
N TYR A 304 16.86 4.77 -26.01
CA TYR A 304 17.14 3.35 -26.24
C TYR A 304 17.43 2.63 -24.92
N LEU A 305 16.65 1.58 -24.67
CA LEU A 305 16.75 0.69 -23.54
C LEU A 305 17.80 -0.40 -23.82
N PRO A 306 18.91 -0.45 -23.05
CA PRO A 306 19.76 -1.63 -23.06
C PRO A 306 18.98 -2.81 -22.50
N HIS A 307 19.17 -3.99 -23.09
CA HIS A 307 18.53 -5.22 -22.63
C HIS A 307 19.55 -6.31 -22.34
N HIS A 308 19.14 -7.36 -21.63
CA HIS A 308 19.94 -8.56 -21.41
C HIS A 308 19.07 -9.78 -21.08
N PRO A 309 19.55 -11.00 -21.37
CA PRO A 309 18.87 -12.22 -20.96
C PRO A 309 19.00 -12.47 -19.46
N VAL A 310 17.91 -12.92 -18.85
CA VAL A 310 17.87 -13.59 -17.56
C VAL A 310 17.43 -15.03 -17.79
N PHE A 311 18.27 -15.98 -17.38
CA PHE A 311 18.02 -17.40 -17.51
C PHE A 311 17.43 -17.94 -16.21
N ARG A 312 16.27 -18.59 -16.31
CA ARG A 312 15.72 -19.40 -15.22
C ARG A 312 15.82 -20.87 -15.62
N HIS A 313 16.65 -21.61 -14.89
CA HIS A 313 16.71 -23.06 -15.00
C HIS A 313 15.59 -23.65 -14.15
N ASP A 314 14.42 -23.87 -14.75
CA ASP A 314 13.38 -24.69 -14.14
C ASP A 314 13.75 -26.18 -14.34
N LYS A 315 13.26 -27.08 -13.49
CA LYS A 315 13.64 -28.51 -13.49
C LYS A 315 13.41 -29.24 -14.82
N GLU A 316 12.55 -28.71 -15.70
CA GLU A 316 12.17 -29.35 -16.96
C GLU A 316 12.63 -28.57 -18.21
N HIS A 317 12.76 -27.24 -18.14
CA HIS A 317 13.17 -26.40 -19.28
C HIS A 317 13.89 -25.11 -18.83
N THR A 318 14.85 -24.63 -19.62
CA THR A 318 15.44 -23.29 -19.42
C THR A 318 14.49 -22.25 -20.01
N LYS A 319 14.00 -21.31 -19.20
CA LYS A 319 13.21 -20.16 -19.67
C LYS A 319 14.10 -18.93 -19.81
N VAL A 320 14.10 -18.33 -20.99
CA VAL A 320 14.79 -17.07 -21.27
C VAL A 320 13.80 -15.91 -21.07
N ARG A 321 14.20 -14.89 -20.30
CA ARG A 321 13.47 -13.62 -20.19
C ARG A 321 14.36 -12.48 -20.64
N ILE A 322 13.82 -11.58 -21.45
CA ILE A 322 14.53 -10.35 -21.87
C ILE A 322 14.18 -9.25 -20.87
N VAL A 323 15.21 -8.68 -20.24
CA VAL A 323 15.05 -7.56 -19.30
C VAL A 323 15.54 -6.29 -19.97
N TYR A 324 14.65 -5.31 -20.11
CA TYR A 324 14.93 -3.97 -20.61
C TYR A 324 15.20 -3.03 -19.43
N ASN A 325 16.33 -2.32 -19.44
CA ASN A 325 16.78 -1.53 -18.30
C ASN A 325 16.55 -0.03 -18.53
N ALA A 326 15.39 0.47 -18.09
CA ALA A 326 15.04 1.90 -18.12
C ALA A 326 15.72 2.73 -17.01
N ALA A 327 16.46 2.09 -16.09
CA ALA A 327 17.28 2.76 -15.08
C ALA A 327 18.75 2.92 -15.52
N ALA A 328 19.10 2.46 -16.73
CA ALA A 328 20.45 2.64 -17.26
C ALA A 328 20.75 4.12 -17.51
N LYS A 329 21.92 4.58 -17.06
CA LYS A 329 22.37 5.96 -17.16
C LYS A 329 23.77 6.08 -17.73
N ARG A 330 24.03 7.13 -18.50
CA ARG A 330 25.35 7.45 -19.07
C ARG A 330 25.93 8.65 -18.32
N GLY A 331 26.96 8.41 -17.50
CA GLY A 331 27.58 9.47 -16.69
C GLY A 331 26.56 10.14 -15.76
N ASN A 332 26.49 11.46 -15.84
CA ASN A 332 25.57 12.28 -15.03
C ASN A 332 24.22 12.55 -15.72
N ALA A 333 23.99 12.05 -16.94
CA ALA A 333 22.72 12.21 -17.62
C ALA A 333 21.62 11.35 -16.96
N PRO A 334 20.36 11.81 -16.91
CA PRO A 334 19.28 11.06 -16.29
C PRO A 334 18.94 9.80 -17.10
N SER A 335 18.47 8.78 -16.40
CA SER A 335 17.84 7.60 -17.01
C SER A 335 16.36 7.87 -17.33
N LEU A 336 15.74 7.02 -18.18
CA LEU A 336 14.31 7.13 -18.46
C LEU A 336 13.47 7.09 -17.18
N ASN A 337 13.79 6.20 -16.23
CA ASN A 337 13.07 6.13 -14.96
C ASN A 337 13.22 7.37 -14.07
N GLN A 338 14.28 8.18 -14.25
CA GLN A 338 14.41 9.46 -13.54
C GLN A 338 13.67 10.59 -14.25
N CYS A 339 13.37 10.42 -15.54
CA CYS A 339 12.58 11.35 -16.34
C CYS A 339 11.06 11.08 -16.25
N LEU A 340 10.66 10.06 -15.50
CA LEU A 340 9.28 9.63 -15.34
C LEU A 340 8.89 9.66 -13.87
N GLU A 341 7.67 10.12 -13.60
CA GLU A 341 7.04 10.01 -12.30
C GLU A 341 6.63 8.55 -12.06
N LYS A 342 6.81 8.06 -10.83
CA LYS A 342 6.46 6.68 -10.45
C LYS A 342 4.95 6.41 -10.52
N GLY A 343 4.14 7.47 -10.37
CA GLY A 343 2.69 7.37 -10.15
C GLY A 343 2.35 6.96 -8.71
N PRO A 344 1.06 7.09 -8.33
CA PRO A 344 0.59 6.77 -6.99
C PRO A 344 0.73 5.27 -6.69
N LYS A 345 0.94 4.93 -5.41
CA LYS A 345 1.02 3.53 -4.96
C LYS A 345 -0.40 2.96 -4.83
N LEU A 346 -0.92 2.40 -5.92
CA LEU A 346 -2.30 1.90 -6.02
C LEU A 346 -2.48 0.42 -5.65
N TYR A 347 -1.50 -0.20 -5.00
CA TYR A 347 -1.62 -1.59 -4.60
C TYR A 347 -2.36 -1.71 -3.28
N ASN A 348 -3.33 -2.63 -3.27
CA ASN A 348 -3.91 -3.12 -2.03
C ASN A 348 -2.81 -3.64 -1.10
N ASP A 349 -3.01 -3.48 0.21
CA ASP A 349 -2.06 -3.99 1.19
C ASP A 349 -1.91 -5.50 1.05
N LEU A 350 -0.67 -5.95 0.88
CA LEU A 350 -0.37 -7.36 0.63
C LEU A 350 -0.81 -8.22 1.83
N ALA A 351 -0.57 -7.76 3.06
CA ALA A 351 -0.99 -8.49 4.26
C ALA A 351 -2.51 -8.53 4.35
N GLY A 352 -3.19 -7.41 4.09
CA GLY A 352 -4.65 -7.32 4.01
C GLY A 352 -5.26 -8.31 3.00
N ILE A 353 -4.68 -8.45 1.80
CA ILE A 353 -5.15 -9.42 0.81
C ILE A 353 -4.97 -10.86 1.30
N LEU A 354 -3.80 -11.18 1.88
CA LEU A 354 -3.52 -12.53 2.39
C LEU A 354 -4.43 -12.91 3.56
N LEU A 355 -4.77 -11.95 4.42
CA LEU A 355 -5.75 -12.14 5.50
C LEU A 355 -7.17 -12.34 4.94
N ARG A 356 -7.59 -11.51 3.97
CA ARG A 356 -8.89 -11.65 3.29
C ARG A 356 -9.02 -12.97 2.54
N ALA A 357 -7.94 -13.46 1.95
CA ALA A 357 -7.88 -14.77 1.31
C ALA A 357 -8.21 -15.92 2.27
N ARG A 358 -8.07 -15.72 3.59
CA ARG A 358 -8.39 -16.69 4.64
C ARG A 358 -9.78 -16.52 5.27
N LEU A 359 -10.54 -15.50 4.88
CA LEU A 359 -11.89 -15.28 5.41
C LEU A 359 -12.95 -16.19 4.79
N LYS A 360 -12.63 -16.86 3.69
CA LYS A 360 -13.58 -17.64 2.90
C LYS A 360 -13.11 -19.08 2.82
N THR A 361 -14.07 -20.00 2.77
CA THR A 361 -13.79 -21.45 2.75
C THR A 361 -13.10 -21.89 1.48
N ILE A 362 -13.43 -21.25 0.35
CA ILE A 362 -12.87 -21.56 -0.95
C ILE A 362 -12.07 -20.36 -1.44
N LEU A 363 -10.78 -20.58 -1.71
CA LEU A 363 -9.89 -19.60 -2.29
C LEU A 363 -9.73 -19.91 -3.78
N VAL A 364 -9.97 -18.92 -4.65
CA VAL A 364 -9.69 -18.99 -6.08
C VAL A 364 -8.70 -17.88 -6.44
N THR A 365 -7.62 -18.23 -7.12
CA THR A 365 -6.62 -17.27 -7.59
C THR A 365 -6.38 -17.46 -9.07
N CYS A 366 -6.13 -16.38 -9.79
CA CYS A 366 -5.76 -16.42 -11.21
C CYS A 366 -4.85 -15.25 -11.59
N ASP A 367 -4.24 -15.33 -12.77
CA ASP A 367 -3.31 -14.36 -13.33
C ASP A 367 -3.91 -13.68 -14.57
N ILE A 368 -3.71 -12.37 -14.71
CA ILE A 368 -3.96 -11.67 -15.96
C ILE A 368 -2.77 -11.90 -16.90
N ALA A 369 -3.01 -12.67 -17.97
CA ALA A 369 -2.01 -13.04 -18.94
C ALA A 369 -1.33 -11.80 -19.54
N LYS A 370 -0.02 -11.65 -19.29
CA LYS A 370 0.82 -10.58 -19.86
C LYS A 370 0.21 -9.18 -19.64
N ALA A 371 -0.32 -8.92 -18.44
CA ALA A 371 -1.14 -7.76 -18.14
C ALA A 371 -0.59 -6.41 -18.66
N PHE A 372 0.70 -6.12 -18.46
CA PHE A 372 1.33 -4.89 -18.98
C PHE A 372 1.22 -4.74 -20.51
N HIS A 373 1.32 -5.85 -21.24
CA HIS A 373 1.26 -5.86 -22.71
C HIS A 373 -0.15 -5.68 -23.27
N MET A 374 -1.17 -5.70 -22.41
CA MET A 374 -2.55 -5.44 -22.82
C MET A 374 -2.86 -3.94 -22.88
N ILE A 375 -2.01 -3.10 -22.28
CA ILE A 375 -2.14 -1.65 -22.27
C ILE A 375 -1.28 -1.07 -23.38
N GLU A 376 -1.90 -0.33 -24.29
CA GLU A 376 -1.22 0.37 -25.37
C GLU A 376 -0.50 1.62 -24.88
N LEU A 377 0.68 1.87 -25.44
CA LEU A 377 1.40 3.10 -25.23
C LEU A 377 1.04 4.10 -26.34
N ALA A 378 0.72 5.32 -25.93
CA ALA A 378 0.39 6.40 -26.84
C ALA A 378 1.53 6.63 -27.87
N PRO A 379 1.22 6.83 -29.17
CA PRO A 379 2.23 6.89 -30.23
C PRO A 379 3.36 7.89 -29.98
N GLN A 380 3.06 9.04 -29.35
CA GLN A 380 4.03 10.09 -29.02
C GLN A 380 5.15 9.62 -28.08
N ASP A 381 4.88 8.62 -27.22
CA ASP A 381 5.80 8.16 -26.19
C ASP A 381 6.59 6.91 -26.59
N ARG A 382 6.19 6.21 -27.65
CA ARG A 382 6.83 4.95 -28.09
C ARG A 382 8.31 5.13 -28.39
N ASN A 383 8.72 6.32 -28.82
CA ASN A 383 10.13 6.62 -29.11
C ASN A 383 11.03 6.67 -27.87
N ALA A 384 10.46 6.78 -26.66
CA ALA A 384 11.21 6.73 -25.41
C ALA A 384 11.54 5.29 -24.96
N VAL A 385 10.92 4.29 -25.59
CA VAL A 385 11.07 2.86 -25.26
C VAL A 385 11.59 2.08 -26.46
N ARG A 386 12.62 2.61 -27.13
CA ARG A 386 13.32 1.92 -28.23
C ARG A 386 14.30 0.87 -27.72
N PHE A 387 14.66 -0.09 -28.55
CA PHE A 387 15.78 -1.00 -28.30
C PHE A 387 16.35 -1.51 -29.62
N LEU A 388 17.53 -2.13 -29.55
CA LEU A 388 18.29 -2.58 -30.71
C LEU A 388 18.33 -4.10 -30.78
N TRP A 389 18.18 -4.68 -31.96
CA TRP A 389 18.38 -6.13 -32.18
C TRP A 389 18.97 -6.41 -33.56
N ALA A 390 19.60 -7.56 -33.73
CA ALA A 390 20.25 -7.98 -34.97
C ALA A 390 19.22 -8.66 -35.90
N GLN A 391 19.15 -8.26 -37.18
CA GLN A 391 18.18 -8.85 -38.13
C GLN A 391 18.38 -10.37 -38.28
N ASP A 392 19.63 -10.79 -38.43
CA ASP A 392 20.06 -12.18 -38.36
C ASP A 392 21.11 -12.34 -37.24
N PRO A 393 20.72 -12.74 -36.03
CA PRO A 393 21.64 -12.82 -34.90
C PRO A 393 22.77 -13.83 -35.10
N THR A 394 22.64 -14.79 -36.01
CA THR A 394 23.69 -15.78 -36.32
C THR A 394 24.83 -15.17 -37.14
N ASN A 395 24.53 -14.17 -37.97
CA ASN A 395 25.51 -13.47 -38.81
C ASN A 395 26.10 -12.24 -38.11
N PRO A 396 27.42 -12.19 -37.84
CA PRO A 396 28.07 -11.03 -37.23
C PRO A 396 27.98 -9.73 -38.03
N LYS A 397 27.75 -9.81 -39.34
CA LYS A 397 27.70 -8.65 -40.26
C LYS A 397 26.27 -8.18 -40.56
N THR A 398 25.26 -8.78 -39.92
CA THR A 398 23.87 -8.41 -40.15
C THR A 398 23.61 -6.95 -39.73
N PRO A 399 22.69 -6.22 -40.39
CA PRO A 399 22.28 -4.91 -39.91
C PRO A 399 21.61 -5.01 -38.53
N ILE A 400 21.85 -3.99 -37.71
CA ILE A 400 21.12 -3.78 -36.46
C ILE A 400 19.84 -3.01 -36.78
N VAL A 401 18.73 -3.54 -36.31
CA VAL A 401 17.39 -2.99 -36.47
C VAL A 401 16.97 -2.32 -35.18
N GLU A 402 16.28 -1.19 -35.32
CA GLU A 402 15.70 -0.45 -34.21
C GLU A 402 14.23 -0.83 -34.04
N TYR A 403 13.88 -1.30 -32.86
CA TYR A 403 12.51 -1.60 -32.47
C TYR A 403 12.03 -0.62 -31.42
N ARG A 404 10.71 -0.44 -31.31
CA ARG A 404 10.08 0.29 -30.20
C ARG A 404 8.86 -0.43 -29.67
N PHE A 405 8.59 -0.29 -28.39
CA PHE A 405 7.39 -0.87 -27.80
C PHE A 405 6.14 -0.07 -28.14
N THR A 406 5.05 -0.79 -28.42
CA THR A 406 3.71 -0.23 -28.64
C THR A 406 2.81 -0.40 -27.40
N ARG A 407 3.33 -1.03 -26.36
CA ARG A 407 2.65 -1.39 -25.11
C ARG A 407 3.44 -0.90 -23.91
N VAL A 408 2.76 -0.81 -22.77
CA VAL A 408 3.42 -0.61 -21.48
C VAL A 408 4.39 -1.78 -21.23
N THR A 409 5.62 -1.45 -20.82
CA THR A 409 6.72 -2.40 -20.68
C THR A 409 7.18 -2.58 -19.26
N PHE A 410 7.66 -3.79 -18.96
CA PHE A 410 8.27 -4.08 -17.68
C PHE A 410 9.61 -3.34 -17.53
N GLY A 411 9.91 -2.85 -16.33
CA GLY A 411 11.16 -2.14 -16.03
C GLY A 411 11.07 -0.61 -16.07
N VAL A 412 9.99 -0.06 -16.66
CA VAL A 412 9.68 1.37 -16.61
C VAL A 412 8.95 1.71 -15.31
N ILE A 413 9.36 2.79 -14.64
CA ILE A 413 8.96 3.10 -13.26
C ILE A 413 7.46 3.33 -13.07
N CYS A 414 6.76 3.85 -14.09
CA CYS A 414 5.33 4.14 -14.06
C CYS A 414 4.43 2.98 -14.53
N SER A 415 4.98 1.96 -15.20
CA SER A 415 4.23 0.78 -15.67
C SER A 415 3.41 0.09 -14.59
N PRO A 416 3.93 -0.11 -13.36
CA PRO A 416 3.18 -0.71 -12.27
C PRO A 416 1.90 0.08 -11.94
N ALA A 417 1.98 1.41 -11.89
CA ALA A 417 0.83 2.29 -11.65
C ALA A 417 -0.15 2.29 -12.83
N HIS A 418 0.33 2.29 -14.08
CA HIS A 418 -0.55 2.18 -15.26
C HIS A 418 -1.41 0.93 -15.21
N LEU A 419 -0.81 -0.21 -14.85
CA LEU A 419 -1.52 -1.47 -14.76
C LEU A 419 -2.57 -1.46 -13.64
N ALA A 420 -2.18 -1.07 -12.43
CA ALA A 420 -3.08 -1.01 -11.29
C ALA A 420 -4.28 -0.10 -11.57
N LEU A 421 -4.04 1.09 -12.12
CA LEU A 421 -5.07 2.05 -12.44
C LEU A 421 -5.99 1.57 -13.57
N THR A 422 -5.44 0.93 -14.60
CA THR A 422 -6.25 0.37 -15.70
C THR A 422 -7.19 -0.71 -15.18
N ILE A 423 -6.70 -1.61 -14.31
CA ILE A 423 -7.53 -2.65 -13.69
C ILE A 423 -8.60 -2.00 -12.81
N ASP A 424 -8.25 -1.02 -11.97
CA ASP A 424 -9.22 -0.32 -11.11
C ASP A 424 -10.33 0.36 -11.92
N ILE A 425 -9.98 1.14 -12.95
CA ILE A 425 -10.94 1.78 -13.87
C ILE A 425 -11.84 0.72 -14.52
N HIS A 426 -11.25 -0.38 -14.99
CA HIS A 426 -11.99 -1.46 -15.63
C HIS A 426 -12.99 -2.12 -14.68
N LEU A 427 -12.59 -2.45 -13.45
CA LEU A 427 -13.46 -3.07 -12.46
C LEU A 427 -14.58 -2.14 -12.02
N LYS A 428 -14.27 -0.87 -11.73
CA LYS A 428 -15.25 0.16 -11.36
C LYS A 428 -16.30 0.41 -12.45
N LYS A 429 -15.94 0.24 -13.73
CA LYS A 429 -16.87 0.38 -14.86
C LYS A 429 -17.99 -0.68 -14.83
N TYR A 430 -17.71 -1.90 -14.37
CA TYR A 430 -18.70 -2.98 -14.34
C TYR A 430 -19.46 -3.09 -13.02
N ASP A 431 -18.80 -2.78 -11.90
CA ASP A 431 -19.40 -2.74 -10.56
C ASP A 431 -20.32 -3.93 -10.22
N SER A 432 -19.90 -5.14 -10.61
CA SER A 432 -20.50 -6.40 -10.18
C SER A 432 -19.93 -6.85 -8.81
N PRO A 433 -20.63 -7.74 -8.07
CA PRO A 433 -20.10 -8.32 -6.83
C PRO A 433 -18.70 -8.93 -7.01
N LEU A 434 -18.48 -9.65 -8.11
CA LEU A 434 -17.17 -10.19 -8.47
C LEU A 434 -16.14 -9.10 -8.70
N SER A 435 -16.47 -8.06 -9.48
CA SER A 435 -15.52 -6.97 -9.76
C SER A 435 -15.12 -6.20 -8.50
N ARG A 436 -16.05 -5.98 -7.55
CA ARG A 436 -15.75 -5.38 -6.24
C ARG A 436 -14.87 -6.28 -5.39
N SER A 437 -15.15 -7.58 -5.38
CA SER A 437 -14.31 -8.58 -4.67
C SER A 437 -12.88 -8.56 -5.22
N ILE A 438 -12.73 -8.60 -6.55
CA ILE A 438 -11.42 -8.53 -7.21
C ILE A 438 -10.74 -7.19 -6.93
N ALA A 439 -11.45 -6.06 -6.99
CA ALA A 439 -10.85 -4.74 -6.76
C ALA A 439 -10.17 -4.62 -5.39
N THR A 440 -10.74 -5.24 -4.36
CA THR A 440 -10.18 -5.24 -2.99
C THR A 440 -9.07 -6.27 -2.76
N ASN A 441 -8.94 -7.26 -3.65
CA ASN A 441 -8.06 -8.42 -3.46
C ASN A 441 -7.05 -8.63 -4.60
N ALA A 442 -7.06 -7.77 -5.62
CA ALA A 442 -6.08 -7.80 -6.70
C ALA A 442 -4.73 -7.24 -6.24
N TYR A 443 -3.65 -7.86 -6.70
CA TYR A 443 -2.28 -7.42 -6.50
C TYR A 443 -1.53 -7.49 -7.82
N VAL A 444 -1.34 -6.33 -8.46
CA VAL A 444 -0.74 -6.22 -9.80
C VAL A 444 -1.54 -7.03 -10.82
N ASP A 445 -1.02 -8.16 -11.30
CA ASP A 445 -1.60 -9.09 -12.26
C ASP A 445 -2.30 -10.29 -11.59
N ASN A 446 -2.11 -10.48 -10.29
CA ASN A 446 -2.70 -11.59 -9.54
C ASN A 446 -4.07 -11.18 -8.97
N LEU A 447 -5.08 -11.99 -9.26
CA LEU A 447 -6.44 -11.81 -8.77
C LEU A 447 -6.73 -12.87 -7.70
N VAL A 448 -7.32 -12.44 -6.60
CA VAL A 448 -7.67 -13.31 -5.49
C VAL A 448 -9.16 -13.15 -5.21
N VAL A 449 -9.89 -14.26 -5.16
CA VAL A 449 -11.33 -14.29 -4.92
C VAL A 449 -11.64 -15.34 -3.87
N GLY A 450 -12.29 -14.93 -2.79
CA GLY A 450 -12.82 -15.85 -1.78
C GLY A 450 -14.28 -16.17 -2.04
N LEU A 451 -14.65 -17.46 -1.96
CA LEU A 451 -15.98 -18.01 -2.18
C LEU A 451 -16.43 -18.85 -0.98
N ASN A 452 -17.73 -19.02 -0.80
CA ASN A 452 -18.27 -19.79 0.33
C ASN A 452 -18.60 -21.24 -0.05
N LYS A 453 -18.82 -21.51 -1.34
CA LYS A 453 -19.24 -22.82 -1.83
C LYS A 453 -18.43 -23.23 -3.06
N LYS A 454 -18.10 -24.53 -3.12
CA LYS A 454 -17.33 -25.14 -4.22
C LYS A 454 -18.00 -24.99 -5.60
N ASN A 455 -19.33 -25.01 -5.65
CA ASN A 455 -20.07 -24.88 -6.91
C ASN A 455 -19.99 -23.48 -7.54
N GLU A 456 -19.59 -22.45 -6.79
CA GLU A 456 -19.43 -21.06 -7.28
C GLU A 456 -18.15 -20.87 -8.13
N ILE A 457 -17.22 -21.84 -8.11
CA ILE A 457 -15.93 -21.76 -8.83
C ILE A 457 -16.14 -21.61 -10.34
N ARG A 458 -17.07 -22.38 -10.91
CA ARG A 458 -17.33 -22.37 -12.36
C ARG A 458 -17.93 -21.04 -12.83
N ASP A 459 -18.81 -20.47 -12.04
CA ASP A 459 -19.43 -19.18 -12.31
C ASP A 459 -18.39 -18.08 -12.19
N THR A 460 -17.59 -18.10 -11.12
CA THR A 460 -16.47 -17.18 -10.91
C THR A 460 -15.46 -17.21 -12.05
N TYR A 461 -15.09 -18.41 -12.53
CA TYR A 461 -14.24 -18.57 -13.71
C TYR A 461 -14.87 -17.91 -14.94
N SER A 462 -16.12 -18.25 -15.24
CA SER A 462 -16.81 -17.78 -16.45
C SER A 462 -17.04 -16.26 -16.44
N GLU A 463 -17.42 -15.71 -15.30
CA GLU A 463 -17.62 -14.28 -15.10
C GLU A 463 -16.30 -13.52 -15.15
N SER A 464 -15.24 -14.04 -14.53
CA SER A 464 -13.91 -13.42 -14.59
C SER A 464 -13.39 -13.36 -16.03
N LYS A 465 -13.52 -14.45 -16.80
CA LYS A 465 -13.14 -14.48 -18.22
C LYS A 465 -13.90 -13.41 -19.00
N LYS A 466 -15.23 -13.38 -18.88
CA LYS A 466 -16.08 -12.39 -19.56
C LYS A 466 -15.82 -10.96 -19.11
N LEU A 467 -15.48 -10.73 -17.84
CA LEU A 467 -15.18 -9.41 -17.30
C LEU A 467 -13.93 -8.86 -17.98
N PHE A 468 -12.81 -9.58 -17.87
CA PHE A 468 -11.53 -9.12 -18.40
C PHE A 468 -11.46 -9.15 -19.92
N GLU A 469 -12.17 -10.06 -20.60
CA GLU A 469 -12.25 -10.10 -22.06
C GLU A 469 -12.81 -8.80 -22.64
N LYS A 470 -13.78 -8.16 -21.96
CA LYS A 470 -14.31 -6.85 -22.38
C LYS A 470 -13.28 -5.71 -22.28
N GLY A 471 -12.24 -5.89 -21.47
CA GLY A 471 -11.09 -4.99 -21.38
C GLY A 471 -9.96 -5.37 -22.33
N GLY A 472 -10.18 -6.36 -23.20
CA GLY A 472 -9.17 -6.95 -24.06
C GLY A 472 -8.15 -7.79 -23.32
N MET A 473 -8.39 -8.16 -22.06
CA MET A 473 -7.47 -8.94 -21.21
C MET A 473 -7.91 -10.40 -21.13
N ASN A 474 -6.97 -11.30 -20.84
CA ASN A 474 -7.27 -12.72 -20.63
C ASN A 474 -6.80 -13.15 -19.24
N VAL A 475 -7.69 -13.79 -18.47
CA VAL A 475 -7.34 -14.42 -17.19
C VAL A 475 -7.10 -15.91 -17.38
N ARG A 476 -6.09 -16.43 -16.69
CA ARG A 476 -5.59 -17.81 -16.80
C ARG A 476 -4.95 -18.23 -15.49
N GLU A 477 -4.32 -19.41 -15.48
CA GLU A 477 -3.58 -19.94 -14.32
C GLU A 477 -4.45 -20.03 -13.06
N PHE A 478 -5.71 -20.43 -13.24
CA PHE A 478 -6.67 -20.62 -12.16
C PHE A 478 -6.21 -21.75 -11.23
N ILE A 479 -6.25 -21.43 -9.93
CA ILE A 479 -5.91 -22.33 -8.84
C ILE A 479 -7.02 -22.18 -7.78
N ALA A 480 -7.42 -23.29 -7.17
CA ALA A 480 -8.31 -23.25 -6.02
C ALA A 480 -8.02 -24.36 -5.00
N ASN A 481 -8.35 -24.11 -3.73
CA ASN A 481 -8.33 -25.12 -2.66
C ASN A 481 -9.51 -26.14 -2.75
N ALA A 482 -9.97 -26.41 -3.97
CA ALA A 482 -10.97 -27.42 -4.31
C ALA A 482 -10.54 -28.18 -5.59
N PRO A 483 -9.58 -29.11 -5.50
CA PRO A 483 -8.97 -29.77 -6.65
C PRO A 483 -9.97 -30.45 -7.59
N GLU A 484 -11.01 -31.07 -7.02
CA GLU A 484 -12.05 -31.76 -7.80
C GLU A 484 -12.88 -30.82 -8.67
N GLU A 485 -13.09 -29.57 -8.24
CA GLU A 485 -13.85 -28.60 -9.03
C GLU A 485 -12.98 -27.85 -10.03
N ILE A 486 -11.75 -27.48 -9.65
CA ILE A 486 -10.83 -26.77 -10.55
C ILE A 486 -10.47 -27.62 -11.77
N LYS A 487 -10.32 -28.95 -11.59
CA LYS A 487 -10.02 -29.91 -12.66
C LYS A 487 -11.13 -30.04 -13.71
N LYS A 488 -12.34 -29.54 -13.43
CA LYS A 488 -13.45 -29.51 -14.40
C LYS A 488 -13.37 -28.31 -15.35
N LEU A 489 -12.51 -27.32 -15.07
CA LEU A 489 -12.28 -26.17 -15.93
C LEU A 489 -11.35 -26.53 -17.11
N PRO A 490 -11.28 -25.69 -18.16
CA PRO A 490 -10.37 -25.93 -19.29
C PRO A 490 -8.91 -26.08 -18.84
N LYS A 491 -8.25 -27.15 -19.30
CA LYS A 491 -6.88 -27.53 -18.87
C LYS A 491 -5.83 -26.45 -19.17
N GLU A 492 -6.07 -25.65 -20.19
CA GLU A 492 -5.18 -24.57 -20.65
C GLU A 492 -5.13 -23.39 -19.66
N ASP A 493 -6.21 -23.21 -18.89
CA ASP A 493 -6.41 -22.08 -18.00
C ASP A 493 -6.17 -22.44 -16.53
N ILE A 494 -5.83 -23.68 -16.18
CA ILE A 494 -5.61 -24.11 -14.80
C ILE A 494 -4.14 -24.45 -14.53
N ILE A 495 -3.73 -24.33 -13.26
CA ILE A 495 -2.48 -24.92 -12.78
C ILE A 495 -2.81 -26.08 -11.84
N ASP A 496 -2.54 -27.29 -12.30
CA ASP A 496 -2.67 -28.51 -11.48
C ASP A 496 -1.39 -28.75 -10.66
N LYS A 497 -1.20 -27.93 -9.62
CA LYS A 497 -0.10 -28.09 -8.66
C LYS A 497 -0.60 -27.89 -7.24
N GLU A 498 -0.28 -28.84 -6.37
CA GLU A 498 -0.64 -28.77 -4.95
C GLU A 498 0.13 -27.67 -4.20
N ASP A 499 1.44 -27.57 -4.45
CA ASP A 499 2.28 -26.49 -3.94
C ASP A 499 2.34 -25.34 -4.95
N CYS A 500 1.82 -24.19 -4.56
CA CYS A 500 1.82 -22.98 -5.34
C CYS A 500 2.38 -21.79 -4.54
N LYS A 501 2.32 -20.60 -5.13
CA LYS A 501 2.63 -19.35 -4.44
C LYS A 501 1.42 -18.44 -4.50
N LEU A 502 0.96 -17.98 -3.35
CA LEU A 502 -0.03 -16.93 -3.23
C LEU A 502 0.70 -15.60 -2.96
N LEU A 503 0.77 -14.72 -3.96
CA LEU A 503 1.42 -13.41 -3.85
C LEU A 503 2.85 -13.46 -3.28
N GLY A 504 3.59 -14.51 -3.63
CA GLY A 504 4.97 -14.76 -3.18
C GLY A 504 5.10 -15.66 -1.94
N LEU A 505 4.06 -15.78 -1.12
CA LEU A 505 4.01 -16.70 0.01
C LEU A 505 3.76 -18.14 -0.49
N GLY A 506 4.47 -19.12 0.04
CA GLY A 506 4.21 -20.52 -0.30
C GLY A 506 2.82 -20.94 0.18
N CYS A 507 2.10 -21.73 -0.61
CA CYS A 507 0.78 -22.23 -0.24
C CYS A 507 0.63 -23.67 -0.72
N ASN A 508 0.06 -24.53 0.11
CA ASN A 508 -0.43 -25.84 -0.29
C ASN A 508 -1.95 -25.78 -0.39
N ILE A 509 -2.48 -25.85 -1.60
CA ILE A 509 -3.92 -25.68 -1.84
C ILE A 509 -4.74 -26.89 -1.42
N SER A 510 -4.14 -28.09 -1.45
CA SER A 510 -4.83 -29.34 -1.08
C SER A 510 -5.03 -29.43 0.43
N LYS A 511 -4.05 -28.98 1.21
CA LYS A 511 -4.09 -28.93 2.68
C LYS A 511 -4.60 -27.60 3.23
N ASP A 512 -4.73 -26.61 2.37
CA ASP A 512 -5.08 -25.24 2.75
C ASP A 512 -4.09 -24.61 3.74
N GLU A 513 -2.79 -24.83 3.54
CA GLU A 513 -1.70 -24.41 4.44
C GLU A 513 -0.80 -23.34 3.81
N PHE A 514 -0.46 -22.29 4.55
CA PHE A 514 0.63 -21.39 4.16
C PHE A 514 1.97 -22.01 4.52
N GLN A 515 2.95 -21.85 3.63
CA GLN A 515 4.29 -22.42 3.76
C GLN A 515 5.35 -21.32 3.71
N ILE A 516 6.12 -21.21 4.79
CA ILE A 516 7.32 -20.36 4.84
C ILE A 516 8.54 -21.24 4.69
N LYS A 517 9.33 -20.98 3.65
CA LYS A 517 10.57 -21.73 3.39
C LYS A 517 11.74 -21.03 4.05
N PHE A 518 12.23 -21.61 5.14
CA PHE A 518 13.46 -21.18 5.77
C PHE A 518 14.68 -21.72 5.01
N PRO A 519 15.74 -20.91 4.83
CA PRO A 519 16.96 -21.38 4.21
C PRO A 519 17.67 -22.40 5.10
N THR A 520 18.23 -23.45 4.48
CA THR A 520 19.12 -24.39 5.17
C THR A 520 20.54 -23.83 5.24
N TYR A 521 21.16 -23.90 6.42
CA TYR A 521 22.52 -23.42 6.63
C TYR A 521 23.53 -24.44 6.10
N LYS A 522 24.34 -24.06 5.11
CA LYS A 522 25.37 -24.92 4.50
C LYS A 522 26.72 -24.22 4.30
N GLU A 523 26.94 -23.05 4.90
CA GLU A 523 28.15 -22.27 4.62
C GLU A 523 29.24 -22.46 5.70
N GLU A 524 30.47 -22.73 5.27
CA GLU A 524 31.62 -22.92 6.16
C GLU A 524 32.19 -21.59 6.71
N LYS A 525 31.99 -20.47 5.99
CA LYS A 525 32.49 -19.14 6.38
C LYS A 525 31.36 -18.13 6.60
N VAL A 526 31.08 -17.87 7.87
CA VAL A 526 30.10 -16.87 8.33
C VAL A 526 30.65 -15.46 8.11
N THR A 527 29.86 -14.59 7.49
CA THR A 527 30.11 -13.13 7.47
C THR A 527 28.83 -12.41 7.84
N ARG A 528 28.92 -11.19 8.40
CA ARG A 528 27.75 -10.37 8.74
C ARG A 528 26.78 -10.22 7.56
N ARG A 529 27.31 -9.92 6.36
CA ARG A 529 26.50 -9.81 5.14
C ARG A 529 25.74 -11.09 4.81
N LYS A 530 26.36 -12.26 4.99
CA LYS A 530 25.70 -13.55 4.76
C LYS A 530 24.63 -13.82 5.81
N VAL A 531 24.89 -13.55 7.08
CA VAL A 531 23.89 -13.71 8.15
C VAL A 531 22.66 -12.84 7.88
N LEU A 532 22.86 -11.55 7.59
CA LEU A 532 21.76 -10.63 7.26
C LEU A 532 20.99 -11.06 6.02
N ALA A 533 21.68 -11.51 4.97
CA ALA A 533 21.03 -12.04 3.77
C ALA A 533 20.21 -13.30 4.02
N GLN A 534 20.54 -14.10 5.05
CA GLN A 534 19.77 -15.28 5.45
C GLN A 534 18.56 -14.90 6.31
N ILE A 535 18.72 -13.97 7.25
CA ILE A 535 17.62 -13.44 8.09
C ILE A 535 16.54 -12.80 7.19
N ALA A 536 16.94 -12.07 6.15
CA ALA A 536 16.01 -11.41 5.22
C ALA A 536 15.46 -12.33 4.11
N ARG A 537 15.83 -13.62 4.08
CA ARG A 537 15.49 -14.54 3.00
C ARG A 537 14.07 -15.13 3.07
N PRO A 538 13.54 -15.50 4.25
CA PRO A 538 12.14 -15.90 4.37
C PRO A 538 11.23 -14.76 3.94
N PHE A 539 10.36 -15.02 2.97
CA PHE A 539 9.30 -14.10 2.60
C PHE A 539 8.07 -14.41 3.47
N ASP A 540 7.84 -13.57 4.46
CA ASP A 540 6.79 -13.75 5.47
C ASP A 540 6.06 -12.43 5.74
N PRO A 541 5.17 -12.00 4.82
CA PRO A 541 4.44 -10.74 4.96
C PRO A 541 3.46 -10.71 6.13
N LEU A 542 3.10 -11.87 6.70
CA LEU A 542 2.18 -11.98 7.85
C LEU A 542 2.91 -12.18 9.19
N GLY A 543 4.23 -12.39 9.17
CA GLY A 543 5.04 -12.53 10.38
C GLY A 543 4.87 -13.85 11.13
N PHE A 544 4.37 -14.92 10.50
CA PHE A 544 4.21 -16.22 11.19
C PHE A 544 5.55 -16.83 11.66
N GLY A 545 6.63 -16.56 10.93
CA GLY A 545 7.99 -16.98 11.23
C GLY A 545 8.74 -16.06 12.18
N ALA A 546 8.18 -14.89 12.54
CA ALA A 546 8.83 -13.94 13.43
C ALA A 546 9.32 -14.54 14.76
N PRO A 547 8.61 -15.47 15.43
CA PRO A 547 9.08 -16.10 16.67
C PRO A 547 10.36 -16.94 16.54
N VAL A 548 10.70 -17.39 15.32
CA VAL A 548 11.85 -18.26 15.04
C VAL A 548 12.95 -17.57 14.24
N ILE A 549 12.78 -16.29 13.90
CA ILE A 549 13.77 -15.46 13.21
C ILE A 549 14.47 -14.58 14.24
N LEU A 550 15.81 -14.57 14.23
CA LEU A 550 16.58 -13.67 15.08
C LEU A 550 16.35 -12.21 14.63
N PRO A 551 15.98 -11.30 15.53
CA PRO A 551 15.87 -9.88 15.20
C PRO A 551 17.23 -9.33 14.77
N GLU A 552 17.23 -8.37 13.87
CA GLU A 552 18.45 -7.68 13.45
C GLU A 552 18.97 -6.81 14.60
N ILE A 553 19.81 -7.40 15.46
CA ILE A 553 20.50 -6.66 16.52
C ILE A 553 21.63 -5.90 15.84
N THR A 554 21.36 -4.65 15.48
CA THR A 554 22.41 -3.70 15.11
C THR A 554 23.22 -3.42 16.38
N PRO A 555 24.52 -3.75 16.46
CA PRO A 555 25.30 -3.32 17.59
C PRO A 555 25.30 -1.79 17.58
N THR A 556 24.81 -1.19 18.67
CA THR A 556 25.09 0.22 18.98
C THR A 556 26.60 0.36 18.99
N ARG A 557 27.11 1.29 18.18
CA ARG A 557 28.49 1.74 18.36
C ARG A 557 28.50 2.50 19.68
N ASP A 558 29.05 1.86 20.71
CA ASP A 558 29.51 2.54 21.93
C ASP A 558 30.64 3.52 21.58
#